data_AF-A0A7W1CLN5-F1
#
_entry.id   AF-A0A7W1CLN5-F1
#
_cell.length_a   1.000
_cell.length_b   1.000
_cell.length_c   1.000
_cell.angle_alpha   90.00
_cell.angle_beta   90.00
_cell.angle_gamma   90.00
#
_symmetry.space_group_name_H-M   'P 1'
#
loop_
_entity.id
_entity.type
_entity.pdbx_description
1 polymer ?
#
loop_
_entity_poly.entity_id
_entity_poly.type
_entity_poly.pdbx_seq_one_letter_code
_entity_poly.pdbx_strand_id
1 'polypeptide(L)' 'HRLAAVWDRVVVPPNIAARLDALTGPVLLVDDVAESRWTITVAARALRHAGAASVLPLTLAIDA' A
#
# COMPACT_ATOMS: atom_id res chain seq x y z
N HIS A 1 -13.40 5.26 -18.36
CA HIS A 1 -12.00 5.06 -18.80
C HIS A 1 -11.30 4.10 -17.83
N ARG A 2 -10.40 3.23 -18.31
CA ARG A 2 -9.97 1.93 -17.74
C ARG A 2 -9.50 1.96 -16.27
N LEU A 3 -10.34 1.48 -15.35
CA LEU A 3 -9.94 1.13 -13.98
C LEU A 3 -8.89 -0.02 -13.97
N ALA A 4 -8.99 -0.92 -14.94
CA ALA A 4 -8.11 -2.09 -15.06
C ALA A 4 -6.64 -1.75 -15.39
N ALA A 5 -6.32 -0.52 -15.80
CA ALA A 5 -4.95 -0.14 -16.19
C ALA A 5 -4.10 0.44 -15.04
N VAL A 6 -4.67 0.64 -13.85
CA VAL A 6 -3.99 1.26 -12.72
C VAL A 6 -3.55 0.24 -11.66
N TRP A 7 -4.17 -0.94 -11.61
CA TRP A 7 -3.93 -1.94 -10.57
C TRP A 7 -2.46 -2.42 -10.50
N ASP A 8 -1.74 -2.45 -11.62
CA ASP A 8 -0.34 -2.93 -11.65
C ASP A 8 0.71 -1.82 -11.49
N ARG A 9 0.31 -0.57 -11.24
CA ARG A 9 1.27 0.54 -11.11
C ARG A 9 1.93 0.62 -9.75
N VAL A 10 1.31 0.07 -8.71
CA VAL A 10 1.86 0.08 -7.36
C VAL A 10 2.66 -1.20 -7.16
N VAL A 11 3.98 -1.08 -7.22
CA VAL A 11 4.91 -2.21 -7.15
C VAL A 11 5.77 -2.06 -5.90
N VAL A 12 6.02 -3.17 -5.20
CA VAL A 12 6.97 -3.22 -4.09
C VAL A 12 8.33 -3.66 -4.64
N PRO A 13 9.37 -2.81 -4.59
CA PRO A 13 10.70 -3.18 -5.08
C PRO A 13 11.30 -4.35 -4.28
N PRO A 14 12.17 -5.20 -4.88
CA PRO A 14 12.74 -6.37 -4.21
C PRO A 14 13.49 -6.06 -2.91
N ASN A 15 14.19 -4.93 -2.85
CA ASN A 15 14.91 -4.50 -1.64
C ASN A 15 13.96 -4.11 -0.49
N ILE A 16 12.72 -3.72 -0.80
CA ILE A 16 11.69 -3.47 0.21
C ILE A 16 11.06 -4.78 0.64
N ALA A 17 10.71 -5.67 -0.30
CA ALA A 17 10.16 -7.00 0.00
C ALA A 17 11.07 -7.79 0.96
N ALA A 18 12.38 -7.82 0.70
CA ALA A 18 13.36 -8.49 1.57
C ALA A 18 13.38 -7.93 3.01
N ARG A 19 13.03 -6.65 3.19
CA ARG A 19 12.93 -6.03 4.52
C ARG A 19 11.61 -6.35 5.21
N LEU A 20 10.54 -6.56 4.46
CA LEU A 20 9.21 -6.89 5.01
C LEU A 20 9.22 -8.23 5.72
N ASP A 21 9.88 -9.24 5.14
CA ASP A 21 10.01 -10.59 5.75
C ASP A 21 10.74 -10.57 7.10
N ALA A 22 11.61 -9.58 7.33
CA ALA A 22 12.35 -9.44 8.58
C ALA A 22 11.56 -8.69 9.68
N LEU A 23 10.37 -8.15 9.39
CA LEU A 23 9.57 -7.41 10.36
C LEU A 23 8.73 -8.35 11.21
N THR A 24 8.74 -8.13 12.53
CA THR A 24 7.87 -8.83 13.49
C THR A 24 6.56 -8.08 13.78
N GLY A 25 6.36 -6.90 13.19
CA GLY A 25 5.23 -6.02 13.46
C GLY A 25 4.52 -5.49 12.20
N PRO A 26 3.41 -4.75 12.37
CA PRO A 26 2.66 -4.18 11.25
C PRO A 26 3.47 -3.14 10.46
N VAL A 27 3.18 -3.04 9.17
CA VAL A 27 3.64 -1.93 8.33
C VAL A 27 2.65 -0.78 8.39
N LEU A 28 3.09 0.40 8.81
CA LEU A 28 2.30 1.62 8.68
C LEU A 28 2.42 2.15 7.24
N LEU A 29 1.30 2.20 6.53
CA LEU A 29 1.19 2.81 5.20
C LEU A 29 0.64 4.23 5.37
N VAL A 30 1.45 5.23 5.03
CA VAL A 30 1.09 6.64 5.16
C VAL A 30 0.85 7.23 3.78
N ASP A 31 -0.27 7.94 3.64
CA ASP A 31 -0.61 8.75 2.47
C ASP A 31 -1.01 10.16 2.95
N ASP A 32 -0.93 11.18 2.10
CA ASP A 32 -1.27 12.55 2.49
C ASP A 32 -2.78 12.82 2.39
N VAL A 33 -3.39 12.57 1.23
CA VAL A 33 -4.81 12.82 0.96
C VAL A 33 -5.45 11.60 0.29
N ALA A 34 -6.58 11.15 0.84
CA ALA A 34 -7.35 10.05 0.26
C ALA A 34 -8.61 10.60 -0.40
N GLU A 35 -8.61 10.62 -1.72
CA GLU A 35 -9.78 10.95 -2.54
C GLU A 35 -10.68 9.70 -2.69
N SER A 36 -10.40 8.84 -3.67
CA SER A 36 -11.18 7.62 -3.91
C SER A 36 -10.87 6.45 -2.98
N ARG A 37 -9.83 6.58 -2.14
CA ARG A 37 -9.23 5.51 -1.30
C ARG A 37 -8.69 4.30 -2.09
N TRP A 38 -8.71 4.32 -3.42
CA TRP A 38 -8.17 3.22 -4.23
C TRP A 38 -6.65 3.12 -4.13
N THR A 39 -5.93 4.23 -4.14
CA THR A 39 -4.46 4.25 -4.06
C THR A 39 -3.97 3.54 -2.80
N ILE A 40 -4.45 3.98 -1.63
CA ILE A 40 -4.09 3.37 -0.33
C ILE A 40 -4.53 1.89 -0.24
N THR A 41 -5.67 1.53 -0.83
CA THR A 41 -6.15 0.13 -0.87
C THR A 41 -5.23 -0.76 -1.70
N VAL A 42 -4.87 -0.32 -2.91
CA VAL A 42 -3.99 -1.08 -3.83
C VAL A 42 -2.57 -1.15 -3.28
N ALA A 43 -2.06 -0.08 -2.67
CA ALA A 43 -0.76 -0.07 -2.01
C ALA A 43 -0.70 -1.03 -0.81
N ALA A 44 -1.74 -1.03 0.04
CA ALA A 44 -1.84 -1.99 1.14
C ALA A 44 -1.87 -3.43 0.61
N ARG A 45 -2.63 -3.70 -0.46
CA ARG A 45 -2.65 -5.00 -1.13
C ARG A 45 -1.26 -5.39 -1.64
N ALA A 46 -0.53 -4.50 -2.29
CA ALA A 46 0.80 -4.78 -2.83
C ALA A 46 1.80 -5.14 -1.71
N LEU A 47 1.78 -4.41 -0.60
CA LEU A 47 2.60 -4.72 0.59
C LEU A 47 2.28 -6.08 1.20
N ARG A 48 0.99 -6.44 1.29
CA ARG A 48 0.56 -7.77 1.77
C ARG A 48 1.06 -8.91 0.88
N HIS A 49 1.03 -8.73 -0.44
CA HIS A 49 1.57 -9.73 -1.38
C HIS A 49 3.11 -9.80 -1.34
N ALA A 50 3.78 -8.72 -0.95
CA ALA A 50 5.23 -8.64 -0.83
C ALA A 50 5.79 -9.12 0.53
N GLY A 51 4.96 -9.71 1.39
CA GLY A 51 5.40 -10.33 2.65
C GLY A 51 5.03 -9.59 3.93
N ALA A 52 4.46 -8.37 3.85
CA ALA A 52 4.05 -7.65 5.06
C ALA A 52 2.96 -8.43 5.80
N ALA A 53 3.19 -8.83 7.07
CA ALA A 53 2.27 -9.64 7.88
C ALA A 53 0.97 -8.91 8.27
N SER A 54 1.00 -7.58 8.32
CA SER A 54 -0.19 -6.72 8.43
C SER A 54 0.15 -5.31 7.92
N VAL A 55 -0.87 -4.57 7.48
CA VAL A 55 -0.72 -3.19 7.00
C VAL A 55 -1.75 -2.31 7.71
N LEU A 56 -1.30 -1.20 8.27
CA LEU A 56 -2.13 -0.19 8.93
C LEU A 56 -2.15 1.07 8.04
N PRO A 57 -3.27 1.37 7.37
CA PRO A 57 -3.40 2.56 6.55
C PRO A 57 -3.67 3.80 7.42
N LEU A 58 -2.92 4.87 7.16
CA LEU A 58 -3.10 6.20 7.74
C LEU A 58 -3.07 7.23 6.61
N THR A 59 -4.04 8.13 6.61
CA THR A 59 -4.05 9.28 5.71
C THR A 59 -4.21 10.57 6.51
N LEU A 60 -3.49 11.62 6.12
CA LEU A 60 -3.54 12.91 6.84
C LEU A 60 -4.83 13.70 6.57
N ALA A 61 -5.42 13.54 5.39
CA ALA A 61 -6.69 14.15 5.02
C ALA A 61 -7.55 13.24 4.14
N ILE A 62 -8.85 13.53 4.09
CA ILE A 62 -9.79 12.95 3.13
C ILE A 62 -10.29 14.07 2.23
N ASP A 63 -10.38 13.81 0.93
CA ASP A 63 -11.08 14.71 0.01
C ASP A 63 -12.58 14.37 0.04
N ALA A 64 -13.44 15.40 0.09
CA ALA A 64 -14.86 15.28 0.43
C ALA A 64 -15.78 15.37 -0.79
#